data_AF-A0A914PEP4-F1
#
_entry.id   AF-A0A914PEP4-F1
#
_cell.length_a   1.000
_cell.length_b   1.000
_cell.length_c   1.000
_cell.angle_alpha   90.00
_cell.angle_beta   90.00
_cell.angle_gamma   90.00
#
_symmetry.space_group_name_H-M   'P 1'
#
loop_
_entity.id
_entity.type
_entity.pdbx_description
1 polymer ?
#
loop_
_entity_poly.entity_id
_entity_poly.type
_entity_poly.pdbx_seq_one_letter_code
_entity_poly.pdbx_strand_id
1 'polypeptide(L)'
;MHSIGPSTELSDSWQLTQFAEASSLSTFMLSLAILPPEFIRGYAGSRFPIYIWINKLQNSPSISADFANLTGRVFDEIEQILGAEMLQLKEINLIGVNEFNGSQSFGTIFIGMEDWKKADEMHRVSIIAKSLIRQWIGGENQM
;
A
#
# COMPACT_ATOMS: atom_id res chain seq x y z
N MET A 1 -6.59 42.81 -7.92
CA MET A 1 -6.59 41.37 -7.61
C MET A 1 -5.88 40.66 -8.74
N HIS A 2 -4.61 40.30 -8.56
CA HIS A 2 -3.85 39.53 -9.54
C HIS A 2 -4.18 38.04 -9.32
N SER A 3 -4.77 37.40 -10.33
CA SER A 3 -4.85 35.93 -10.37
C SER A 3 -3.47 35.39 -10.68
N ILE A 4 -2.86 34.71 -9.71
CA ILE A 4 -1.68 33.88 -9.95
C ILE A 4 -2.21 32.54 -10.45
N GLY A 5 -2.36 32.39 -11.76
CA GLY A 5 -2.44 31.06 -12.37
C GLY A 5 -1.01 30.54 -12.52
N PRO A 6 -0.68 29.32 -12.06
CA PRO A 6 0.65 28.78 -12.33
C PRO A 6 0.69 28.29 -13.77
N SER A 7 1.36 29.04 -14.64
CA SER A 7 1.96 28.48 -15.87
C SER A 7 3.18 27.67 -15.45
N THR A 8 2.97 26.42 -15.02
CA THR A 8 4.05 25.46 -14.80
C THR A 8 4.45 24.87 -16.15
N GLU A 9 5.43 25.48 -16.82
CA GLU A 9 6.20 24.74 -17.81
C GLU A 9 7.06 23.72 -17.04
N LEU A 10 6.51 22.52 -16.86
CA LEU A 10 7.29 21.36 -16.45
C LEU A 10 8.33 21.12 -17.55
N SER A 11 9.62 21.08 -17.19
CA SER A 11 10.66 20.68 -18.14
C SER A 11 10.42 19.24 -18.61
N ASP A 12 10.96 18.86 -19.77
CA ASP A 12 10.82 17.52 -20.39
C ASP A 12 11.16 16.34 -19.45
N SER A 13 11.95 16.57 -18.40
CA SER A 13 12.41 15.56 -17.44
C SER A 13 11.54 15.44 -16.18
N TRP A 14 10.52 16.29 -15.99
CA TRP A 14 9.69 16.31 -14.79
C TRP A 14 8.22 16.02 -15.13
N GLN A 15 7.64 15.03 -14.47
CA GLN A 15 6.24 14.67 -14.64
C GLN A 15 5.43 15.12 -13.42
N LEU A 16 4.30 15.77 -13.68
CA LEU A 16 3.30 16.07 -12.65
C LEU A 16 2.28 14.94 -12.58
N THR A 17 2.16 14.32 -11.40
CA THR A 17 1.13 13.32 -11.12
C THR A 17 0.11 13.92 -10.16
N GLN A 18 -1.15 13.95 -10.56
CA GLN A 18 -2.27 14.37 -9.72
C GLN A 18 -2.96 13.12 -9.15
N PHE A 19 -3.19 13.13 -7.84
CA PHE A 19 -3.93 12.09 -7.14
C PHE A 19 -5.38 12.53 -6.95
N ALA A 20 -6.30 11.56 -6.84
CA ALA A 20 -7.67 11.85 -6.46
C ALA A 20 -7.69 12.48 -5.05
N GLU A 21 -8.70 13.33 -4.81
CA GLU A 21 -8.95 13.87 -3.48
C GLU A 21 -9.25 12.71 -2.51
N ALA A 22 -8.51 12.66 -1.39
CA ALA A 22 -8.75 11.68 -0.35
C ALA A 22 -9.99 12.05 0.45
N SER A 23 -10.68 11.06 1.02
CA SER A 23 -11.71 11.29 2.03
C SER A 23 -11.12 11.98 3.27
N SER A 24 -11.95 12.31 4.28
CA SER A 24 -11.49 12.96 5.50
C SER A 24 -10.55 12.05 6.32
N LEU A 25 -9.28 12.01 5.94
CA LEU A 25 -8.22 11.24 6.59
C LEU A 25 -7.47 12.10 7.62
N SER A 26 -7.01 11.46 8.69
CA SER A 26 -6.04 12.09 9.57
C SER A 26 -4.71 12.28 8.85
N THR A 27 -4.02 13.42 9.06
CA THR A 27 -2.77 13.76 8.35
C THR A 27 -1.69 12.68 8.46
N PHE A 28 -1.61 11.97 9.58
CA PHE A 28 -0.61 10.91 9.78
C PHE A 28 -0.82 9.67 8.89
N MET A 29 -1.97 9.57 8.23
CA MET A 29 -2.32 8.47 7.31
C MET A 29 -1.99 8.79 5.85
N LEU A 30 -1.66 10.05 5.54
CA LEU A 30 -1.25 10.45 4.21
C LEU A 30 0.11 9.82 3.88
N SER A 31 0.24 9.35 2.64
CA SER A 31 1.51 8.82 2.15
C SER A 31 1.65 9.03 0.65
N LEU A 32 2.90 9.07 0.21
CA LEU A 32 3.30 9.14 -1.17
C LEU A 32 4.53 8.25 -1.37
N ALA A 33 4.57 7.52 -2.47
CA ALA A 33 5.73 6.77 -2.89
C ALA A 33 6.08 7.10 -4.34
N ILE A 34 7.36 7.39 -4.58
CA ILE A 34 7.93 7.46 -5.92
C ILE A 34 8.84 6.24 -6.05
N LEU A 35 8.40 5.26 -6.84
CA LEU A 35 9.11 3.99 -6.99
C LEU A 35 10.00 4.03 -8.24
N PRO A 36 11.26 3.61 -8.15
CA PRO A 36 12.13 3.54 -9.31
C PRO A 36 11.77 2.33 -10.21
N PRO A 37 12.25 2.27 -11.46
CA PRO A 37 11.82 1.27 -12.47
C PRO A 37 12.10 -0.20 -12.11
N GLU A 38 12.91 -0.45 -11.08
CA GLU A 38 13.20 -1.77 -10.56
C GLU A 38 12.03 -2.36 -9.77
N PHE A 39 11.09 -1.53 -9.31
CA PHE A 39 9.88 -2.00 -8.68
C PHE A 39 8.92 -2.57 -9.72
N ILE A 40 8.51 -3.81 -9.49
CA ILE A 40 7.52 -4.49 -10.32
C ILE A 40 6.19 -4.55 -9.58
N ARG A 41 5.11 -4.38 -10.34
CA ARG A 41 3.74 -4.51 -9.86
C ARG A 41 3.25 -5.94 -10.06
N GLY A 42 2.72 -6.54 -8.99
CA GLY A 42 2.00 -7.80 -8.99
C GLY A 42 0.59 -7.64 -8.44
N TYR A 43 -0.28 -8.62 -8.70
CA TYR A 43 -1.60 -8.69 -8.11
C TYR A 43 -1.60 -9.72 -6.98
N ALA A 44 -2.22 -9.40 -5.83
CA ALA A 44 -2.25 -10.30 -4.68
C ALA A 44 -3.22 -11.49 -4.84
N GLY A 45 -4.10 -11.47 -5.84
CA GLY A 45 -5.05 -12.55 -6.08
C GLY A 45 -6.32 -12.51 -5.20
N SER A 46 -6.53 -11.42 -4.45
CA SER A 46 -7.72 -11.18 -3.62
C SER A 46 -8.97 -10.83 -4.45
N ARG A 47 -10.15 -10.75 -3.81
CA ARG A 47 -11.36 -10.21 -4.46
C ARG A 47 -11.33 -8.69 -4.65
N PHE A 48 -10.73 -7.98 -3.70
CA PHE A 48 -10.50 -6.55 -3.78
C PHE A 48 -9.18 -6.24 -4.52
N PRO A 49 -9.07 -5.13 -5.28
CA PRO A 49 -7.85 -4.79 -5.99
C PRO A 49 -6.66 -4.49 -5.06
N ILE A 50 -5.80 -5.48 -4.82
CA ILE A 50 -4.57 -5.30 -4.05
C ILE A 50 -3.37 -5.52 -4.96
N TYR A 51 -2.56 -4.46 -5.07
CA TYR A 51 -1.35 -4.47 -5.86
C TYR A 51 -0.12 -4.50 -4.96
N ILE A 52 0.82 -5.35 -5.33
CA ILE A 52 2.08 -5.55 -4.63
C ILE A 52 3.20 -4.90 -5.44
N TRP A 53 4.03 -4.10 -4.79
CA TRP A 53 5.19 -3.46 -5.40
C TRP A 53 6.46 -3.95 -4.71
N ILE A 54 7.35 -4.60 -5.47
CA ILE A 54 8.58 -5.17 -4.94
C ILE A 54 9.76 -4.81 -5.84
N ASN A 55 10.89 -4.43 -5.23
CA ASN A 55 12.14 -4.25 -5.94
C ASN A 55 12.68 -5.61 -6.43
N LYS A 56 12.66 -5.81 -7.76
CA LYS A 56 13.09 -7.07 -8.40
C LYS A 56 14.59 -7.36 -8.31
N LEU A 57 15.41 -6.34 -8.04
CA LEU A 57 16.86 -6.52 -7.87
C LEU A 57 17.22 -7.01 -6.47
N GLN A 58 16.36 -6.76 -5.48
CA GLN A 58 16.62 -7.06 -4.07
C GLN A 58 15.87 -8.30 -3.56
N ASN A 59 14.88 -8.77 -4.30
CA ASN A 59 14.00 -9.85 -3.89
C ASN A 59 13.83 -10.86 -5.02
N SER A 60 13.89 -12.14 -4.66
CA SER A 60 13.67 -13.20 -5.64
C SER A 60 12.20 -13.23 -6.10
N PRO A 61 11.92 -13.83 -7.27
CA PRO A 61 10.55 -14.09 -7.71
C PRO A 61 9.76 -14.92 -6.69
N SER A 62 10.40 -15.86 -6.01
CA SER A 62 9.76 -16.68 -4.97
C SER A 62 9.27 -15.85 -3.78
N ILE A 63 10.08 -14.91 -3.29
CA ILE A 63 9.69 -14.00 -2.20
C ILE A 63 8.53 -13.11 -2.64
N SER A 64 8.59 -12.61 -3.89
CA SER A 64 7.53 -11.77 -4.45
C SER A 64 6.20 -12.52 -4.56
N ALA A 65 6.25 -13.78 -5.00
CA ALA A 65 5.07 -14.64 -5.11
C ALA A 65 4.52 -15.04 -3.73
N ASP A 66 5.38 -15.39 -2.77
CA ASP A 66 5.01 -15.67 -1.38
C ASP A 66 4.29 -14.46 -0.75
N PHE A 67 4.87 -13.27 -0.89
CA PHE A 67 4.30 -12.03 -0.37
C PHE A 67 2.93 -11.71 -0.98
N ALA A 68 2.78 -11.86 -2.30
CA ALA A 68 1.51 -11.63 -2.98
C ALA A 68 0.44 -12.65 -2.56
N ASN A 69 0.76 -13.95 -2.61
CA ASN A 69 -0.19 -15.01 -2.26
C ASN A 69 -0.65 -14.91 -0.81
N LEU A 70 0.28 -14.66 0.12
CA LEU A 70 -0.07 -14.53 1.53
C LEU A 70 -0.91 -13.29 1.79
N THR A 71 -0.61 -12.17 1.11
CA THR A 71 -1.41 -10.95 1.20
C THR A 71 -2.86 -11.19 0.76
N GLY A 72 -3.06 -11.82 -0.40
CA GLY A 72 -4.41 -12.08 -0.92
C GLY A 72 -5.23 -12.94 0.04
N ARG A 73 -4.65 -14.05 0.51
CA ARG A 73 -5.31 -14.95 1.48
C ARG A 73 -5.66 -14.24 2.78
N VAL A 74 -4.72 -13.50 3.36
CA VAL A 74 -4.98 -12.79 4.63
C VAL A 74 -6.03 -11.71 4.44
N PHE A 75 -6.04 -11.01 3.30
CA PHE A 75 -7.08 -10.05 3.00
C PHE A 75 -8.47 -10.69 2.93
N ASP A 76 -8.61 -11.79 2.18
CA ASP A 76 -9.91 -12.44 1.99
C ASP A 76 -10.50 -12.91 3.34
N GLU A 77 -9.66 -13.40 4.26
CA GLU A 77 -10.06 -13.75 5.64
C GLU A 77 -10.49 -12.51 6.44
N ILE A 78 -9.74 -11.41 6.37
CA ILE A 78 -10.09 -10.16 7.07
C ILE A 78 -11.39 -9.58 6.52
N GLU A 79 -11.56 -9.57 5.21
CA GLU A 79 -12.78 -9.12 4.54
C GLU A 79 -13.97 -9.99 4.95
N GLN A 80 -13.80 -11.31 5.10
CA GLN A 80 -14.87 -12.17 5.61
C GLN A 80 -15.28 -11.81 7.05
N ILE A 81 -14.34 -11.37 7.88
CA ILE A 81 -14.58 -11.01 9.30
C ILE A 81 -15.15 -9.58 9.44
N LEU A 82 -14.61 -8.61 8.69
CA LEU A 82 -14.91 -7.18 8.84
C LEU A 82 -15.82 -6.62 7.74
N GLY A 83 -16.01 -7.34 6.64
CA GLY A 83 -16.63 -6.87 5.40
C GLY A 83 -18.13 -6.58 5.45
N ALA A 84 -18.72 -6.45 6.64
CA ALA A 84 -19.99 -5.75 6.79
C ALA A 84 -19.86 -4.29 6.34
N GLU A 85 -18.67 -3.69 6.50
CA GLU A 85 -18.33 -2.36 6.01
C GLU A 85 -17.43 -2.46 4.77
N MET A 86 -17.86 -1.83 3.67
CA MET A 86 -17.06 -1.76 2.44
C MET A 86 -15.89 -0.80 2.64
N LEU A 87 -14.69 -1.21 2.22
CA LEU A 87 -13.55 -0.30 2.14
C LEU A 87 -13.85 0.84 1.16
N GLN A 88 -13.71 2.08 1.61
CA GLN A 88 -13.82 3.28 0.77
C GLN A 88 -12.55 3.53 -0.07
N LEU A 89 -11.98 2.46 -0.61
CA LEU A 89 -10.78 2.47 -1.44
C LEU A 89 -11.10 1.82 -2.78
N LYS A 90 -10.48 2.32 -3.85
CA LYS A 90 -10.54 1.65 -5.17
C LYS A 90 -9.54 0.50 -5.26
N GLU A 91 -8.43 0.65 -4.55
CA GLU A 91 -7.34 -0.31 -4.50
C GLU A 91 -6.50 -0.10 -3.23
N ILE A 92 -5.72 -1.11 -2.88
CA ILE A 92 -4.66 -1.02 -1.87
C ILE A 92 -3.33 -1.33 -2.55
N ASN A 93 -2.31 -0.53 -2.28
CA ASN A 93 -0.95 -0.75 -2.72
C ASN A 93 -0.08 -1.21 -1.54
N LEU A 94 0.39 -2.46 -1.55
CA LEU A 94 1.42 -2.93 -0.61
C LEU A 94 2.79 -2.82 -1.25
N ILE A 95 3.69 -2.07 -0.63
CA ILE A 95 5.03 -1.79 -1.12
C ILE A 95 6.05 -2.43 -0.19
N GLY A 96 6.80 -3.41 -0.69
CA GLY A 96 7.92 -4.00 0.04
C GLY A 96 9.16 -3.12 -0.06
N VAL A 97 9.64 -2.63 1.08
CA VAL A 97 10.79 -1.74 1.22
C VAL A 97 11.81 -2.32 2.20
N ASN A 98 13.09 -2.00 2.05
CA ASN A 98 14.10 -2.31 3.07
C ASN A 98 14.14 -1.19 4.10
N GLU A 99 14.62 -1.48 5.32
CA GLU A 99 14.86 -0.49 6.39
C GLU A 99 13.63 0.38 6.73
N PHE A 100 12.49 -0.27 6.99
CA PHE A 100 11.23 0.43 7.25
C PHE A 100 10.55 -0.08 8.52
N ASN A 101 10.21 0.85 9.42
CA ASN A 101 9.65 0.54 10.75
C ASN A 101 8.12 0.59 10.83
N GLY A 102 7.43 0.52 9.70
CA GLY A 102 5.97 0.58 9.63
C GLY A 102 5.42 1.99 9.36
N SER A 103 4.26 2.05 8.71
CA SER A 103 3.41 3.25 8.66
C SER A 103 1.97 2.89 8.96
N GLN A 104 1.17 3.93 9.20
CA GLN A 104 -0.28 3.84 9.38
C GLN A 104 -1.01 4.43 8.18
N SER A 105 -0.42 4.27 7.00
CA SER A 105 -0.88 4.90 5.78
C SER A 105 -2.16 4.25 5.26
N PHE A 106 -3.05 5.07 4.70
CA PHE A 106 -4.32 4.63 4.12
C PHE A 106 -4.18 4.36 2.61
N GLY A 107 -4.65 3.21 2.14
CA GLY A 107 -4.59 2.81 0.74
C GLY A 107 -3.17 2.48 0.21
N THR A 108 -2.12 2.91 0.89
CA THR A 108 -0.73 2.53 0.60
C THR A 108 -0.09 1.99 1.86
N ILE A 109 0.36 0.75 1.86
CA ILE A 109 0.94 0.04 3.00
C ILE A 109 2.38 -0.27 2.66
N PHE A 110 3.29 -0.05 3.61
CA PHE A 110 4.71 -0.33 3.44
C PHE A 110 5.12 -1.48 4.36
N ILE A 111 5.80 -2.48 3.81
CA ILE A 111 6.22 -3.68 4.53
C ILE A 111 7.75 -3.80 4.46
N GLY A 112 8.38 -3.99 5.63
CA GLY A 112 9.82 -4.23 5.74
C GLY A 112 10.20 -5.62 5.20
N MET A 113 10.88 -5.67 4.06
CA MET A 113 11.22 -6.94 3.41
C MET A 113 12.33 -7.72 4.10
N GLU A 114 13.18 -7.05 4.90
CA GLU A 114 14.18 -7.74 5.72
C GLU A 114 13.53 -8.54 6.85
N ASP A 115 12.55 -7.93 7.52
CA ASP A 115 11.76 -8.58 8.56
C ASP A 115 10.91 -9.69 7.96
N TRP A 116 10.29 -9.45 6.80
CA TRP A 116 9.56 -10.47 6.04
C TRP A 116 10.40 -11.74 5.81
N LYS A 117 11.63 -11.56 5.31
CA LYS A 117 12.53 -12.68 4.97
C LYS A 117 12.95 -13.50 6.19
N LYS A 118 13.11 -12.86 7.36
CA LYS A 118 13.51 -13.51 8.62
C LYS A 118 12.33 -14.10 9.39
N ALA A 119 11.12 -13.60 9.13
CA ALA A 119 9.90 -14.03 9.78
C ALA A 119 9.48 -15.44 9.38
N ASP A 120 8.91 -16.17 10.35
CA ASP A 120 8.11 -17.36 10.07
C ASP A 120 6.74 -16.99 9.47
N GLU A 121 5.99 -17.98 9.02
CA GLU A 121 4.70 -17.77 8.37
C GLU A 121 3.69 -17.07 9.27
N MET A 122 3.61 -17.44 10.56
CA MET A 122 2.68 -16.80 11.51
C MET A 122 3.00 -15.32 11.72
N HIS A 123 4.28 -14.99 11.81
CA HIS A 123 4.73 -13.62 11.96
C HIS A 123 4.46 -12.80 10.67
N ARG A 124 4.67 -13.38 9.48
CA ARG A 124 4.29 -12.75 8.20
C ARG A 124 2.80 -12.48 8.12
N VAL A 125 1.96 -13.45 8.48
CA VAL A 125 0.51 -13.28 8.58
C VAL A 125 0.17 -12.12 9.53
N SER A 126 0.80 -12.07 10.71
CA SER A 126 0.57 -11.00 11.69
C SER A 126 0.92 -9.62 11.12
N ILE A 127 2.05 -9.49 10.41
CA ILE A 127 2.47 -8.24 9.77
C ILE A 127 1.42 -7.76 8.76
N ILE A 128 1.01 -8.63 7.83
CA ILE A 128 -0.01 -8.30 6.82
C ILE A 128 -1.32 -7.94 7.51
N ALA A 129 -1.80 -8.79 8.42
CA ALA A 129 -3.11 -8.64 9.02
C ALA A 129 -3.23 -7.34 9.81
N LYS A 130 -2.22 -7.01 10.63
CA LYS A 130 -2.17 -5.74 11.37
C LYS A 130 -2.20 -4.53 10.45
N SER A 131 -1.62 -4.63 9.25
CA SER A 131 -1.54 -3.53 8.29
C SER A 131 -2.85 -3.37 7.51
N LEU A 132 -3.48 -4.48 7.13
CA LEU A 132 -4.75 -4.51 6.41
C LEU A 132 -5.94 -4.14 7.31
N ILE A 133 -6.02 -4.66 8.53
CA ILE A 133 -7.12 -4.34 9.47
C ILE A 133 -7.23 -2.83 9.74
N ARG A 134 -6.10 -2.12 9.74
CA ARG A 134 -6.07 -0.66 9.91
C ARG A 134 -6.81 0.10 8.80
N GLN A 135 -6.98 -0.50 7.62
CA GLN A 135 -7.75 0.10 6.53
C GLN A 135 -9.26 0.13 6.86
N TRP A 136 -9.74 -0.72 7.76
CA TRP A 136 -11.11 -0.63 8.29
C TRP A 136 -11.17 0.25 9.54
N ILE A 137 -10.29 0.00 10.52
CA ILE A 137 -10.44 0.58 11.88
C ILE A 137 -9.82 1.96 12.02
N GLY A 138 -8.82 2.29 11.20
CA GLY A 138 -8.12 3.58 11.27
C GLY A 138 -8.48 4.55 10.15
N GLY A 139 -9.06 4.06 9.05
CA GLY A 139 -9.23 4.79 7.79
C GLY A 139 -10.08 6.03 7.90
N GLU A 140 -11.18 5.96 8.65
CA GLU A 140 -12.14 7.04 8.73
C GLU A 140 -12.46 7.34 10.18
N ASN A 141 -12.45 8.63 10.54
CA ASN A 141 -13.18 9.05 11.72
C ASN A 141 -14.65 8.74 11.44
N GLN A 142 -15.18 7.70 12.08
CA GLN A 142 -16.61 7.53 12.24
C GLN A 142 -17.15 8.81 12.91
N MET A 143 -17.71 9.71 12.10
CA MET A 143 -18.59 10.78 12.55
C MET A 143 -20.03 10.33 12.36
#